data_AF-A0A4R6VLJ6-F1
#
_entry.id   AF-A0A4R6VLJ6-F1
#
_cell.length_a   1.000
_cell.length_b   1.000
_cell.length_c   1.000
_cell.angle_alpha   90.00
_cell.angle_beta   90.00
_cell.angle_gamma   90.00
#
_symmetry.space_group_name_H-M   'P 1'
#
loop_
_entity.id
_entity.type
_entity.pdbx_description
1 polymer ?
#
loop_
_entity_poly.entity_id
_entity_poly.type
_entity_poly.pdbx_seq_one_letter_code
_entity_poly.pdbx_strand_id
1 'polypeptide(L)'
;MGWLATLFIILSSIFAAWVVLAIGFLWELRKEAVRRSRRSLPDLGTTIAVFRLGLTEPRYLAYRLTLGLLTALLLLSSIVIGIAFQ
;
A
#
# COMPACT_ATOMS: atom_id res chain seq x y z
N MET A 1 17.75 21.62 -14.57
CA MET A 1 16.68 20.74 -15.13
C MET A 1 16.88 19.25 -14.81
N GLY A 2 18.11 18.70 -14.80
CA GLY A 2 18.32 17.26 -14.54
C GLY A 2 17.88 16.73 -13.17
N TRP A 3 18.00 17.53 -12.11
CA TRP A 3 17.67 17.09 -10.74
C TRP A 3 16.17 16.79 -10.52
N LEU A 4 15.28 17.52 -11.21
CA LEU A 4 13.84 17.27 -11.18
C LEU A 4 13.46 15.94 -11.84
N ALA A 5 14.11 15.63 -12.98
CA ALA A 5 13.91 14.35 -13.65
C ALA A 5 14.37 13.18 -12.76
N THR A 6 15.50 13.34 -12.07
CA THR A 6 15.98 12.33 -11.10
C THR A 6 15.00 12.13 -9.95
N LEU A 7 14.48 13.20 -9.34
CA LEU A 7 13.48 13.10 -8.29
C LEU A 7 12.18 12.45 -8.78
N PHE A 8 11.74 12.79 -9.98
CA PHE A 8 10.54 12.21 -10.58
C PHE A 8 10.68 10.70 -10.80
N ILE A 9 11.85 10.24 -11.28
CA ILE A 9 12.15 8.81 -11.46
C ILE A 9 12.13 8.11 -10.10
N ILE A 10 12.81 8.66 -9.09
CA ILE A 10 12.85 8.09 -7.73
C ILE A 10 11.43 7.97 -7.16
N LEU A 11 10.61 9.03 -7.25
CA LEU A 11 9.23 9.02 -6.75
C LEU A 11 8.34 8.03 -7.51
N SER A 12 8.51 7.94 -8.83
CA SER A 12 7.79 6.97 -9.65
C SER A 12 8.14 5.53 -9.26
N SER A 13 9.41 5.25 -8.96
CA SER A 13 9.86 3.94 -8.46
C SER A 13 9.31 3.63 -7.07
N ILE A 14 9.35 4.61 -6.15
CA ILE A 14 8.77 4.48 -4.80
C ILE A 14 7.26 4.21 -4.89
N PHE A 15 6.55 4.94 -5.74
CA PHE A 15 5.13 4.76 -5.96
C PHE A 15 4.82 3.39 -6.58
N ALA A 16 5.60 2.95 -7.58
CA ALA A 16 5.45 1.61 -8.15
C ALA A 16 5.65 0.51 -7.10
N ALA A 17 6.68 0.63 -6.25
CA ALA A 17 6.90 -0.29 -5.13
C ALA A 17 5.74 -0.28 -4.14
N TRP A 18 5.20 0.89 -3.83
CA TRP A 18 4.00 1.04 -2.98
C TRP A 18 2.80 0.31 -3.59
N VAL A 19 2.53 0.48 -4.89
CA VAL A 19 1.42 -0.18 -5.60
C VAL A 19 1.57 -1.70 -5.58
N VAL A 20 2.77 -2.22 -5.88
CA VAL A 20 3.04 -3.66 -5.85
C VAL A 20 2.80 -4.24 -4.46
N LEU A 21 3.27 -3.56 -3.42
CA LEU A 21 3.04 -3.96 -2.02
C LEU A 21 1.56 -3.90 -1.64
N ALA A 22 0.84 -2.86 -2.06
CA ALA A 22 -0.58 -2.71 -1.79
C ALA A 22 -1.40 -3.83 -2.45
N ILE A 23 -1.12 -4.14 -3.72
CA ILE A 23 -1.75 -5.25 -4.44
C ILE A 23 -1.40 -6.59 -3.76
N GLY A 24 -0.13 -6.81 -3.41
CA GLY A 24 0.30 -8.01 -2.69
C GLY A 24 -0.43 -8.20 -1.37
N PHE A 25 -0.58 -7.12 -0.60
CA PHE A 25 -1.35 -7.11 0.65
C PHE A 25 -2.82 -7.47 0.42
N LEU A 26 -3.49 -6.83 -0.56
CA LEU A 26 -4.88 -7.14 -0.91
C LEU A 26 -5.04 -8.59 -1.38
N TRP A 27 -4.07 -9.13 -2.11
CA TRP A 27 -4.10 -10.51 -2.59
C TRP A 27 -3.97 -11.51 -1.44
N GLU A 28 -3.10 -11.25 -0.46
CA GLU A 28 -2.99 -12.07 0.75
C GLU A 28 -4.28 -12.05 1.58
N LEU A 29 -4.92 -10.89 1.72
CA LEU A 29 -6.24 -10.79 2.36
C LEU A 29 -7.31 -11.55 1.58
N ARG A 30 -7.29 -11.48 0.24
CA ARG A 30 -8.22 -12.24 -0.59
C ARG A 30 -8.03 -13.74 -0.42
N LYS A 31 -6.80 -14.24 -0.43
CA LYS A 31 -6.51 -15.66 -0.16
C LYS A 31 -7.06 -16.10 1.19
N GLU A 32 -6.90 -15.26 2.21
CA GLU A 32 -7.43 -15.54 3.55
C GLU A 32 -8.97 -15.57 3.55
N ALA A 33 -9.63 -14.62 2.88
CA ALA A 33 -11.08 -14.59 2.76
C ALA A 33 -11.64 -15.79 1.99
N VAL A 34 -10.94 -16.23 0.92
CA VAL A 34 -11.29 -17.46 0.18
C VAL A 34 -11.12 -18.69 1.07
N ARG A 35 -10.00 -18.80 1.82
CA ARG A 35 -9.77 -19.92 2.77
C ARG A 35 -10.87 -20.01 3.83
N ARG A 36 -11.33 -18.87 4.38
CA ARG A 36 -12.35 -18.83 5.43
C ARG A 36 -13.77 -19.05 4.90
N SER A 37 -14.12 -18.46 3.76
CA SER A 37 -15.47 -18.60 3.18
C SER A 37 -15.67 -19.91 2.40
N ARG A 38 -14.59 -20.61 2.03
CA ARG A 38 -14.58 -21.70 1.04
C ARG A 38 -15.26 -21.35 -0.29
N ARG A 39 -15.38 -20.06 -0.60
CA ARG A 39 -15.96 -19.54 -1.85
C ARG A 39 -14.88 -18.78 -2.61
N SER A 40 -14.91 -18.90 -3.94
CA SER A 40 -14.02 -18.14 -4.83
C SER A 40 -14.27 -16.63 -4.77
N LEU A 41 -15.52 -16.26 -4.52
CA LEU A 41 -15.99 -14.90 -4.21
C LEU A 41 -16.58 -14.89 -2.79
N PRO A 42 -15.81 -14.42 -1.80
CA PRO A 42 -16.32 -14.24 -0.45
C PRO A 42 -17.41 -13.18 -0.43
N ASP A 43 -18.37 -13.31 0.49
CA ASP A 43 -19.35 -12.26 0.73
C ASP A 43 -18.68 -10.97 1.26
N LEU A 44 -19.34 -9.83 1.09
CA LEU A 44 -18.87 -8.52 1.56
C LEU A 44 -18.57 -8.54 3.06
N GLY A 45 -19.42 -9.17 3.88
CA GLY A 45 -19.19 -9.27 5.32
C GLY A 45 -17.91 -10.01 5.68
N THR A 46 -17.60 -11.10 4.95
CA THR A 46 -16.36 -11.86 5.15
C THR A 46 -15.14 -11.08 4.70
N THR A 47 -15.26 -10.35 3.58
CA THR A 47 -14.19 -9.50 3.05
C THR A 47 -13.84 -8.39 4.03
N ILE A 48 -14.84 -7.69 4.60
CA ILE A 48 -14.63 -6.64 5.59
C ILE A 48 -14.02 -7.21 6.88
N ALA A 49 -14.50 -8.37 7.35
CA ALA A 49 -13.95 -9.03 8.52
C ALA A 49 -12.46 -9.39 8.35
N VAL A 50 -12.09 -9.94 7.19
CA VAL A 50 -10.69 -10.26 6.86
C VAL A 50 -9.85 -9.01 6.65
N PHE A 51 -10.42 -7.97 6.04
CA PHE A 51 -9.72 -6.68 5.92
C PHE A 51 -9.41 -6.08 7.30
N ARG A 52 -10.37 -6.12 8.23
CA ARG A 52 -10.16 -5.69 9.61
C ARG A 52 -9.05 -6.49 10.30
N LEU A 53 -8.98 -7.79 10.04
CA LEU A 53 -7.87 -8.62 10.52
C LEU A 53 -6.54 -8.28 9.84
N GLY A 54 -6.57 -7.91 8.56
CA GLY A 54 -5.46 -7.29 7.85
C GLY A 54 -4.87 -6.07 8.55
N LEU A 55 -5.73 -5.29 9.19
CA LEU A 55 -5.36 -4.07 9.89
C LEU A 55 -4.91 -4.29 11.35
N THR A 56 -5.19 -5.45 11.95
CA THR A 56 -4.89 -5.72 13.36
C THR A 56 -3.87 -6.83 13.57
N GLU A 57 -3.90 -7.90 12.77
CA GLU A 57 -3.05 -9.07 12.98
C GLU A 57 -1.55 -8.77 12.76
N PRO A 58 -0.67 -9.30 13.62
CA PRO A 58 0.77 -9.06 13.53
C PRO A 58 1.40 -9.58 12.24
N ARG A 59 0.82 -10.59 11.57
CA ARG A 59 1.34 -11.10 10.28
C ARG A 59 1.40 -10.01 9.20
N TYR A 60 0.52 -9.02 9.28
CA TYR A 60 0.43 -7.92 8.33
C TYR A 60 1.13 -6.65 8.83
N LEU A 61 1.81 -6.69 9.98
CA LEU A 61 2.51 -5.53 10.53
C LEU A 61 3.58 -5.01 9.56
N ALA A 62 4.35 -5.91 8.93
CA ALA A 62 5.35 -5.52 7.94
C ALA A 62 4.72 -4.77 6.75
N TYR A 63 3.62 -5.28 6.19
CA TYR A 63 2.89 -4.59 5.12
C TYR A 63 2.40 -3.20 5.56
N ARG A 64 1.82 -3.10 6.76
CA ARG A 64 1.32 -1.82 7.32
C ARG A 64 2.44 -0.81 7.50
N LEU A 65 3.57 -1.23 8.08
CA LEU A 65 4.72 -0.35 8.33
C LEU A 65 5.35 0.10 7.02
N THR A 66 5.60 -0.82 6.08
CA THR A 66 6.23 -0.48 4.80
C THR A 66 5.31 0.41 3.95
N LEU A 67 4.01 0.10 3.87
CA LEU A 67 3.04 0.96 3.17
C LEU A 67 2.94 2.32 3.83
N GLY A 68 2.84 2.39 5.16
CA GLY A 68 2.78 3.64 5.90
C GLY A 68 4.04 4.50 5.70
N LEU A 69 5.22 3.88 5.72
CA LEU A 69 6.49 4.57 5.53
C LEU A 69 6.65 5.09 4.10
N LEU A 70 6.29 4.28 3.10
CA LEU A 70 6.29 4.71 1.70
C LEU A 70 5.25 5.82 1.45
N THR A 71 4.06 5.74 2.04
CA THR A 71 3.06 6.81 1.98
C THR A 71 3.58 8.09 2.62
N ALA A 72 4.18 8.02 3.81
CA ALA A 72 4.77 9.17 4.46
C ALA A 72 5.87 9.81 3.59
N LEU A 73 6.74 9.00 2.99
CA LEU A 73 7.80 9.46 2.11
C LEU A 73 7.23 10.18 0.86
N LEU A 74 6.19 9.62 0.23
CA LEU A 74 5.52 10.22 -0.91
C LEU A 74 4.84 11.55 -0.53
N LEU A 75 4.14 11.60 0.60
CA LEU A 75 3.46 12.82 1.09
C LEU A 75 4.45 13.92 1.44
N LEU A 76 5.52 13.59 2.18
CA LEU A 76 6.57 14.56 2.52
C LEU A 76 7.22 15.10 1.25
N SER A 77 7.50 14.23 0.28
CA SER A 77 8.07 14.64 -1.00
C SER A 77 7.11 15.56 -1.79
N SER A 78 5.80 15.27 -1.75
CA SER A 78 4.79 16.12 -2.37
C SER A 78 4.74 17.52 -1.75
N ILE A 79 4.86 17.63 -0.42
CA ILE A 79 4.88 18.91 0.29
C ILE A 79 6.15 19.70 -0.08
N VAL A 80 7.31 19.06 -0.03
CA VAL A 80 8.61 19.68 -0.36
C VAL A 80 8.62 20.20 -1.80
N ILE A 81 8.11 19.40 -2.74
CA ILE A 81 7.96 19.83 -4.14
C ILE A 81 6.96 20.99 -4.23
N GLY A 82 5.79 20.89 -3.59
CA GLY A 82 4.79 21.97 -3.60
C GLY A 82 5.36 23.31 -3.13
N ILE A 83 6.18 23.30 -2.07
CA ILE A 83 6.85 24.51 -1.56
C ILE A 83 7.93 25.01 -2.53
N ALA A 84 8.71 24.11 -3.15
CA ALA A 84 9.81 24.48 -4.04
C ALA A 84 9.36 25.07 -5.39
N PHE A 85 8.09 24.91 -5.75
CA PHE A 85 7.49 25.39 -6.99
C PHE A 85 6.49 26.55 -6.78
N GLN A 86 6.33 27.05 -5.55
CA GLN A 86 5.68 28.33 -5.24
C GLN A 86 6.68 29.49 -5.36
#